data_AF-A0A2V6TD74-F1
#
_entry.id   AF-A0A2V6TD74-F1
#
_cell.length_a   1.000
_cell.length_b   1.000
_cell.length_c   1.000
_cell.angle_alpha   90.00
_cell.angle_beta   90.00
_cell.angle_gamma   90.00
#
_symmetry.space_group_name_H-M   'P 1'
#
loop_
_entity.id
_entity.type
_entity.pdbx_description
1 polymer ?
#
loop_
_entity_poly.entity_id
_entity_poly.type
_entity_poly.pdbx_seq_one_letter_code
_entity_poly.pdbx_strand_id
1 'polypeptide(L)'
;MRTIPAGEFKVRCLRVMDEVRKSRTPEVITKNGRPLAKLVPPDPPAPDVFGCMAGTARIVGDVEAPGLAADTWRWVGRRSSAPRTGRSGTRRRRR
;
A
#
# COMPACT_ATOMS: atom_id res chain seq x y z
N MET A 1 -20.15 9.22 -22.88
CA MET A 1 -18.68 9.25 -22.71
C MET A 1 -18.14 10.14 -23.81
N ARG A 2 -17.33 11.15 -23.46
CA ARG A 2 -16.77 12.10 -24.43
C ARG A 2 -15.46 11.57 -25.02
N THR A 3 -15.16 12.00 -26.23
CA THR A 3 -13.94 11.64 -26.96
C THR A 3 -13.22 12.89 -27.41
N ILE A 4 -11.90 12.92 -27.23
CA ILE A 4 -11.03 14.03 -27.63
C ILE A 4 -9.85 13.48 -28.46
N PRO A 5 -9.50 14.11 -29.59
CA PRO A 5 -8.28 13.76 -30.31
C PRO A 5 -7.03 14.09 -29.49
N ALA A 6 -5.99 13.26 -29.59
CA ALA A 6 -4.74 13.43 -28.85
C ALA A 6 -4.05 14.79 -29.12
N GLY A 7 -4.21 15.32 -30.34
CA GLY A 7 -3.74 16.66 -30.69
C GLY A 7 -4.43 17.76 -29.88
N GLU A 8 -5.75 17.68 -29.74
CA GLU A 8 -6.52 18.65 -28.94
C GLU A 8 -6.27 18.47 -27.44
N PHE A 9 -6.16 17.22 -26.99
CA PHE A 9 -5.78 16.91 -25.61
C PHE A 9 -4.42 17.51 -25.25
N LYS A 10 -3.41 17.43 -26.14
CA LYS A 10 -2.09 18.03 -25.90
C LYS A 10 -2.15 19.54 -25.66
N VAL A 11 -3.03 20.25 -26.36
CA VAL A 11 -3.19 21.71 -26.24
C VAL A 11 -3.97 22.09 -24.97
N ARG A 12 -4.96 21.28 -24.57
CA ARG A 12 -5.92 21.60 -23.49
C ARG A 12 -5.77 20.72 -22.24
N CYS A 13 -4.65 20.00 -22.11
CA CYS A 13 -4.44 18.92 -21.16
C CYS A 13 -4.89 19.25 -19.73
N LEU A 14 -4.38 20.36 -19.16
CA LEU A 14 -4.70 20.77 -17.79
C LEU A 14 -6.18 21.13 -17.62
N ARG A 15 -6.79 21.82 -18.59
CA ARG A 15 -8.21 22.17 -18.55
C ARG A 15 -9.09 20.93 -18.57
N VAL A 16 -8.76 19.95 -19.42
CA VAL A 16 -9.50 18.69 -19.51
C VAL A 16 -9.36 17.87 -18.23
N MET A 17 -8.18 17.85 -17.59
CA MET A 17 -8.00 17.21 -16.27
C MET A 17 -8.89 17.84 -15.19
N ASP A 18 -8.96 19.18 -15.14
CA ASP A 18 -9.82 19.90 -14.21
C ASP A 18 -11.31 19.65 -14.47
N GLU A 19 -11.71 19.62 -15.74
CA GLU A 19 -13.09 19.31 -16.15
C GLU A 19 -13.48 17.89 -15.73
N VAL A 20 -12.61 16.88 -15.94
CA VAL A 20 -12.85 15.50 -15.49
C VAL A 20 -12.92 15.42 -13.97
N ARG A 21 -12.05 16.14 -13.25
CA ARG A 21 -12.09 16.20 -11.79
C ARG A 21 -13.41 16.79 -11.26
N LYS A 22 -13.91 17.87 -11.87
CA LYS A 22 -15.14 18.56 -11.46
C LYS A 22 -16.42 17.81 -11.85
N SER A 23 -16.50 17.38 -13.10
CA SER A 23 -17.69 16.71 -13.65
C SER A 23 -17.80 15.23 -13.28
N ARG A 24 -16.68 14.63 -12.84
CA ARG A 24 -16.50 13.18 -12.66
C ARG A 24 -16.88 12.36 -13.89
N THR A 25 -16.91 12.97 -15.06
CA THR A 25 -17.27 12.32 -16.32
C THR A 25 -16.00 11.86 -17.04
N PRO A 26 -15.86 10.57 -17.40
CA PRO A 26 -14.70 10.09 -18.12
C PRO A 26 -14.59 10.60 -19.56
N GLU A 27 -13.37 10.87 -19.99
CA GLU A 27 -12.98 11.34 -21.33
C GLU A 27 -12.06 10.30 -21.99
N VAL A 28 -12.30 9.96 -23.26
CA VAL A 28 -11.42 9.06 -24.03
C VAL A 28 -10.58 9.83 -25.01
N ILE A 29 -9.27 9.68 -24.88
CA ILE A 29 -8.28 10.27 -25.77
C ILE A 29 -8.09 9.30 -26.95
N THR A 30 -8.22 9.82 -28.16
CA THR A 30 -8.09 9.04 -29.40
C THR A 30 -6.90 9.50 -30.24
N LYS A 31 -6.30 8.60 -31.00
CA LYS A 31 -5.27 8.94 -32.01
C LYS A 31 -5.67 8.23 -33.31
N ASN A 32 -5.81 8.99 -34.39
CA ASN A 32 -6.26 8.47 -35.70
C ASN A 32 -7.59 7.69 -35.60
N GLY A 33 -8.55 8.22 -34.85
CA GLY A 33 -9.88 7.61 -34.63
C GLY A 33 -9.89 6.38 -33.72
N ARG A 34 -8.72 5.91 -33.23
CA ARG A 34 -8.62 4.77 -32.33
C ARG A 34 -8.47 5.23 -30.88
N PRO A 35 -9.17 4.61 -29.92
CA PRO A 35 -9.00 4.92 -28.49
C PRO A 35 -7.57 4.58 -28.06
N LEU A 36 -6.91 5.54 -27.40
CA LEU A 36 -5.53 5.45 -26.93
C LEU A 36 -5.46 5.41 -25.40
N ALA A 37 -6.22 6.27 -24.73
CA ALA A 37 -6.23 6.38 -23.28
C ALA A 37 -7.60 6.85 -22.79
N LYS A 38 -7.89 6.62 -21.50
CA LYS A 38 -9.10 7.11 -20.84
C LYS A 38 -8.69 7.89 -19.60
N LEU A 39 -9.14 9.13 -19.52
CA LEU A 39 -9.01 9.95 -18.33
C LEU A 39 -10.25 9.73 -17.47
N VAL A 40 -10.02 9.31 -16.24
CA VAL A 40 -11.05 9.08 -15.22
C VAL A 40 -10.81 10.03 -14.05
N PRO A 41 -11.88 10.46 -13.35
CA PRO A 41 -11.69 11.19 -12.10
C PRO A 41 -10.90 10.33 -11.11
N PRO A 42 -10.14 10.95 -10.19
CA PRO A 42 -9.48 10.22 -9.13
C PRO A 42 -10.51 9.48 -8.28
N ASP A 43 -10.11 8.30 -7.80
CA ASP A 43 -10.90 7.55 -6.84
C ASP A 43 -11.15 8.39 -5.59
N PRO A 44 -12.31 8.24 -4.93
CA PRO A 44 -12.50 8.84 -3.63
C PRO A 44 -11.39 8.37 -2.68
N PRO A 45 -10.94 9.23 -1.74
CA PRO A 45 -9.98 8.80 -0.73
C PRO A 45 -10.53 7.55 -0.05
N ALA A 46 -9.67 6.53 0.10
CA ALA A 46 -10.04 5.34 0.84
C ALA A 46 -10.48 5.76 2.26
N PRO A 47 -11.58 5.22 2.79
CA PRO A 47 -11.93 5.45 4.17
C PRO A 47 -10.76 5.03 5.05
N ASP A 48 -10.48 5.81 6.10
CA ASP A 48 -9.43 5.47 7.05
C ASP A 48 -9.76 4.11 7.69
N VAL A 49 -8.78 3.22 7.71
CA VAL A 49 -8.91 1.92 8.38
C VAL A 49 -8.88 2.12 9.89
N PHE A 50 -8.21 3.16 10.38
CA PHE A 50 -8.20 3.51 11.78
C PHE A 50 -9.56 4.07 12.21
N GLY A 51 -10.19 3.42 13.18
CA GLY A 51 -11.47 3.88 13.74
C GLY A 51 -12.70 3.52 12.92
N CYS A 52 -12.59 2.78 11.82
CA CYS A 52 -13.76 2.34 11.03
C CYS A 52 -14.75 1.46 11.84
N MET A 53 -14.26 0.83 12.92
CA MET A 53 -15.03 0.04 13.88
C MET A 53 -15.17 0.74 15.25
N ALA A 54 -14.90 2.05 15.33
CA ALA A 54 -15.07 2.79 16.58
C ALA A 54 -16.53 2.68 17.05
N GLY A 55 -16.73 2.26 18.31
CA GLY A 55 -18.06 2.08 18.89
C GLY A 55 -18.76 0.77 18.54
N THR A 56 -18.20 -0.10 17.69
CA THR A 56 -18.81 -1.41 17.39
C THR A 56 -18.37 -2.53 18.34
N ALA A 57 -17.34 -2.30 19.16
CA ALA A 57 -16.86 -3.25 20.15
C ALA A 57 -16.97 -2.66 21.57
N ARG A 58 -17.24 -3.53 22.54
CA ARG A 58 -17.29 -3.19 23.97
C ARG A 58 -16.30 -4.06 24.73
N ILE A 59 -15.56 -3.44 25.66
CA ILE A 59 -14.70 -4.16 26.59
C ILE A 59 -15.59 -4.91 27.59
N VAL A 60 -15.47 -6.24 27.64
CA VAL A 60 -16.33 -7.11 28.46
C VAL A 60 -15.63 -7.63 29.73
N GLY A 61 -14.40 -7.17 30.00
CA GLY A 61 -13.58 -7.62 31.13
C GLY A 61 -12.24 -6.88 31.17
N ASP A 62 -11.28 -7.39 31.92
CA ASP A 62 -9.92 -6.86 31.92
C ASP A 62 -9.16 -7.31 30.66
N VAL A 63 -8.70 -6.35 29.88
CA VAL A 63 -7.98 -6.58 28.61
C VAL A 63 -6.48 -6.73 28.85
N GLU A 64 -5.97 -6.19 29.96
CA GLU A 64 -4.55 -6.26 30.32
C GLU A 64 -4.24 -7.56 31.08
N ALA A 65 -5.26 -8.20 31.64
CA ALA A 65 -5.13 -9.50 32.28
C ALA A 65 -4.63 -10.57 31.28
N PRO A 66 -3.77 -11.51 31.73
CA PRO A 66 -3.35 -12.64 30.91
C PRO A 66 -4.57 -13.47 30.47
N GLY A 67 -4.78 -13.60 29.17
CA GLY A 67 -5.85 -14.43 28.62
C GLY A 67 -5.68 -15.94 28.86
N LEU A 68 -4.53 -16.35 29.38
CA LEU A 68 -4.17 -17.73 29.71
C LEU A 68 -3.51 -17.78 31.09
N ALA A 69 -3.65 -18.91 31.77
CA ALA A 69 -3.03 -19.12 33.07
C ALA A 69 -1.50 -19.08 32.98
N ALA A 70 -0.85 -18.62 34.05
CA ALA A 70 0.61 -18.43 34.09
C ALA A 70 1.39 -19.73 33.87
N ASP A 71 0.84 -20.87 34.26
CA ASP A 71 1.40 -22.21 34.10
C ASP A 71 1.30 -22.76 32.67
N THR A 72 0.51 -22.12 31.79
CA THR A 72 0.35 -22.53 30.39
C THR A 72 1.62 -22.28 29.57
N TRP A 73 2.45 -21.34 30.02
CA TRP A 73 3.67 -20.94 29.32
C TRP A 73 4.90 -21.54 29.98
N ARG A 74 5.75 -22.20 29.19
CA ARG A 74 7.05 -22.70 29.65
C ARG A 74 8.17 -21.78 29.18
N TRP A 75 8.91 -21.18 30.11
CA TRP A 75 10.13 -20.46 29.77
C TRP A 75 11.22 -21.44 29.30
N VAL A 76 11.79 -21.20 28.12
CA VAL A 76 12.79 -22.08 27.48
C VAL A 76 14.23 -21.52 27.61
N GLY A 77 14.41 -20.42 28.32
CA GLY A 77 15.71 -19.80 28.48
C GLY A 77 16.19 -19.00 27.28
N ARG A 78 17.10 -18.07 27.53
CA ARG A 78 17.80 -17.35 26.47
C ARG A 78 18.92 -18.26 25.97
N ARG A 79 18.85 -18.73 24.73
CA ARG A 79 19.99 -19.42 24.09
C ARG A 79 21.18 -18.47 24.11
N SER A 80 22.19 -18.74 24.92
CA SER A 80 23.48 -18.08 24.80
C SER A 80 24.10 -18.55 23.48
N SER A 81 24.30 -17.62 22.54
CA SER A 81 25.11 -17.90 21.37
C SER A 81 26.56 -18.09 21.85
N ALA A 82 27.07 -19.32 21.81
CA ALA A 82 28.49 -19.56 22.03
C ALA A 82 29.32 -18.70 21.06
N PRO A 83 30.44 -18.09 21.50
CA PRO A 83 31.25 -17.26 20.62
C PRO A 83 31.82 -18.12 19.49
N ARG A 84 31.59 -17.70 18.24
CA ARG A 84 32.17 -18.33 17.04
C ARG A 84 33.68 -18.11 17.10
N THR A 85 34.43 -19.12 17.53
CA THR A 85 35.88 -19.09 17.39
C THR A 85 36.21 -19.09 15.89
N GLY A 86 36.84 -18.01 15.44
CA GLY A 86 37.17 -17.79 14.03
C GLY A 86 38.16 -18.85 13.55
N ARG A 87 37.74 -19.66 12.57
CA ARG A 87 38.66 -20.53 11.82
C ARG A 87 39.50 -19.64 10.91
N SER A 88 40.79 -19.50 11.25
CA SER A 88 41.80 -18.79 10.47
C SER A 88 41.79 -19.25 9.01
N GLY A 89 41.43 -18.34 8.10
CA GLY A 89 41.50 -18.59 6.66
C GLY A 89 42.95 -18.67 6.19
N THR A 90 43.35 -19.85 5.70
CA THR A 90 44.58 -19.98 4.91
C THR A 90 44.39 -19.26 3.58
N ARG A 91 44.93 -18.04 3.48
CA ARG A 91 45.19 -17.34 2.21
C ARG A 91 46.09 -18.23 1.34
N ARG A 92 45.54 -18.93 0.35
CA ARG A 92 46.33 -19.51 -0.74
C ARG A 92 46.27 -18.58 -1.95
N ARG A 93 47.45 -18.14 -2.34
CA ARG A 93 47.78 -17.11 -3.33
C ARG A 93 47.25 -17.41 -4.73
N ARG A 94 46.90 -16.32 -5.41
CA ARG A 94 46.67 -16.15 -6.84
C ARG A 94 47.71 -16.87 -7.72
N ARG A 95 47.24 -17.42 -8.83
CA ARG A 95 47.86 -17.25 -10.15
C ARG A 95 46.76 -16.94 -11.15
#